data_AF-A0AAU6C6V4-F1
#
_entry.id   AF-A0AAU6C6V4-F1
#
_cell.length_a   1.000
_cell.length_b   1.000
_cell.length_c   1.000
_cell.angle_alpha   90.00
_cell.angle_beta   90.00
_cell.angle_gamma   90.00
#
_symmetry.space_group_name_H-M   'P 1'
#
loop_
_entity.id
_entity.type
_entity.pdbx_description
1 polymer ?
#
loop_
_entity_poly.entity_id
_entity_poly.type
_entity_poly.pdbx_seq_one_letter_code
_entity_poly.pdbx_strand_id
1 'polypeptide(L)'
;MAALLLAVAGAVAAPPAHAAAATSTFTPGAAWQDSSGTPLQLHGLGIVKSGSTWYGFGENKAGESSSNAAFQSITCYSSSDLSHWTRQADALIRQASGDLGPNRVVERPKVIYNAATHTYVMYLHIDSSSYGEAKAGVATSATPCGPYTYRSSFQPLGFQSRDIGLFQDSDGSAYLLTEDRANGLRVDRLSADYLSVTATVQTFPDYEAPAMVKANGRYYVFGSSLSGWSTNDNVYATATSLTGPWSAFRPFTPAGTHTYNSQTANVIPVQGASGTAYVFAADRWTTGDLGSSPMVWLPLTLSGATAEAGWQNSWTLDVTAGTWTGTSNPADGTRRLTSAGSGKVLDAVGQATADGTAVDQWSANGQQNQQWTLHRTGDNVYTVTGAGSGKCLETPDGSTATGTRLDIWTCNGGSNQKWALQATGDYTSGSGAGYVLVNLTSGLLADVVSASTADGALVEQWSATGGGNQTWTLG
;
A
#
# COMPACT_ATOMS: atom_id res chain seq x y z
N MET A 1 -1.00 -16.35 81.49
CA MET A 1 -0.19 -16.31 80.26
C MET A 1 -1.11 -16.72 79.11
N ALA A 2 -1.55 -15.75 78.30
CA ALA A 2 -2.46 -15.99 77.17
C ALA A 2 -1.64 -16.35 75.93
N ALA A 3 -1.99 -17.46 75.28
CA ALA A 3 -1.36 -17.92 74.04
C ALA A 3 -2.00 -17.23 72.84
N LEU A 4 -1.18 -16.55 72.04
CA LEU A 4 -1.57 -15.84 70.82
C LEU A 4 -1.51 -16.82 69.64
N LEU A 5 -2.67 -17.15 69.05
CA LEU A 5 -2.75 -17.89 67.78
C LEU A 5 -2.44 -16.94 66.62
N LEU A 6 -1.35 -17.21 65.89
CA LEU A 6 -1.04 -16.56 64.61
C LEU A 6 -1.80 -17.29 63.49
N ALA A 7 -2.75 -16.61 62.86
CA ALA A 7 -3.39 -17.06 61.63
C ALA A 7 -2.47 -16.73 60.44
N VAL A 8 -2.00 -17.75 59.73
CA VAL A 8 -1.25 -17.59 58.46
C VAL A 8 -2.27 -17.46 57.33
N ALA A 9 -2.44 -16.25 56.80
CA ALA A 9 -3.22 -16.02 55.59
C ALA A 9 -2.41 -16.48 54.37
N GLY A 10 -2.83 -17.56 53.72
CA GLY A 10 -2.28 -18.01 52.45
C GLY A 10 -2.63 -17.02 51.33
N ALA A 11 -1.62 -16.42 50.73
CA ALA A 11 -1.79 -15.59 49.54
C ALA A 11 -2.20 -16.49 48.36
N VAL A 12 -3.45 -16.37 47.91
CA VAL A 12 -3.90 -16.94 46.64
C VAL A 12 -3.24 -16.11 45.54
N ALA A 13 -2.28 -16.71 44.83
CA ALA A 13 -1.66 -16.08 43.67
C ALA A 13 -2.74 -15.86 42.60
N ALA A 14 -2.99 -14.60 42.23
CA ALA A 14 -3.79 -14.28 41.06
C ALA A 14 -3.10 -14.90 39.82
N PRO A 15 -3.86 -15.46 38.86
CA PRO A 15 -3.28 -15.89 37.59
C PRO A 15 -2.59 -14.70 36.92
N PRO A 16 -1.49 -14.92 36.17
CA PRO A 16 -0.79 -13.85 35.49
C PRO A 16 -1.79 -13.10 34.60
N ALA A 17 -1.83 -11.77 34.73
CA ALA A 17 -2.55 -10.90 33.82
C ALA A 17 -2.09 -11.26 32.40
N HIS A 18 -3.03 -11.66 31.54
CA HIS A 18 -2.73 -11.82 30.13
C HIS A 18 -2.26 -10.44 29.64
N ALA A 19 -1.02 -10.36 29.16
CA ALA A 19 -0.52 -9.16 28.49
C ALA A 19 -1.57 -8.76 27.45
N ALA A 20 -2.06 -7.52 27.52
CA ALA A 20 -3.02 -7.01 26.55
C ALA A 20 -2.47 -7.28 25.13
N ALA A 21 -3.29 -7.84 24.25
CA ALA A 21 -2.92 -8.08 22.87
C ALA A 21 -2.37 -6.77 22.28
N ALA A 22 -1.22 -6.83 21.61
CA ALA A 22 -0.65 -5.68 20.91
C ALA A 22 -1.45 -5.45 19.62
N THR A 23 -2.67 -4.93 19.78
CA THR A 23 -3.51 -4.47 18.69
C THR A 23 -3.13 -3.05 18.31
N SER A 24 -2.83 -2.83 17.05
CA SER A 24 -2.41 -1.51 16.56
C SER A 24 -3.21 -1.08 15.34
N THR A 25 -3.57 0.19 15.31
CA THR A 25 -4.43 0.78 14.28
C THR A 25 -3.60 1.46 13.21
N PHE A 26 -3.84 1.10 11.97
CA PHE A 26 -3.23 1.66 10.78
C PHE A 26 -4.23 2.58 10.08
N THR A 27 -3.72 3.67 9.51
CA THR A 27 -4.46 4.66 8.74
C THR A 27 -3.71 4.90 7.43
N PRO A 28 -4.03 4.15 6.35
CA PRO A 28 -3.22 4.16 5.14
C PRO A 28 -3.17 5.53 4.48
N GLY A 29 -1.98 6.00 4.14
CA GLY A 29 -1.76 7.30 3.50
C GLY A 29 -1.79 8.52 4.42
N ALA A 30 -2.01 8.34 5.73
CA ALA A 30 -1.84 9.43 6.71
C ALA A 30 -0.37 9.69 7.01
N ALA A 31 -0.06 10.88 7.54
CA ALA A 31 1.27 11.17 8.05
C ALA A 31 1.63 10.18 9.17
N TRP A 32 2.78 9.51 9.03
CA TRP A 32 3.21 8.46 9.95
C TRP A 32 4.56 8.82 10.54
N GLN A 33 4.61 8.95 11.87
CA GLN A 33 5.77 9.40 12.62
C GLN A 33 6.31 8.30 13.53
N ASP A 34 7.59 8.37 13.87
CA ASP A 34 8.19 7.56 14.93
C ASP A 34 7.82 8.08 16.33
N SER A 35 8.30 7.36 17.35
CA SER A 35 8.11 7.69 18.77
C SER A 35 8.69 9.06 19.19
N SER A 36 9.47 9.72 18.34
CA SER A 36 9.99 11.09 18.57
C SER A 36 9.17 12.18 17.87
N GLY A 37 8.15 11.82 17.09
CA GLY A 37 7.38 12.75 16.26
C GLY A 37 8.04 13.07 14.92
N THR A 38 9.10 12.35 14.53
CA THR A 38 9.77 12.55 13.25
C THR A 38 9.08 11.70 12.18
N PRO A 39 8.81 12.22 10.97
CA PRO A 39 8.27 11.41 9.87
C PRO A 39 9.07 10.13 9.62
N LEU A 40 8.38 9.02 9.46
CA LEU A 40 9.02 7.74 9.13
C LEU A 40 9.62 7.79 7.74
N GLN A 41 10.80 7.18 7.60
CA GLN A 41 11.52 7.04 6.35
C GLN A 41 11.66 5.55 6.00
N LEU A 42 10.51 4.88 5.87
CA LEU A 42 10.40 3.46 5.56
C LEU A 42 10.11 3.23 4.06
N HIS A 43 10.53 4.16 3.21
CA HIS A 43 10.32 4.14 1.77
C HIS A 43 11.07 2.99 1.10
N GLY A 44 10.43 2.34 0.12
CA GLY A 44 11.00 1.17 -0.56
C GLY A 44 11.17 -0.03 0.38
N LEU A 45 10.31 -0.14 1.40
CA LEU A 45 10.40 -0.98 2.59
C LEU A 45 11.20 -2.30 2.47
N GLY A 46 12.21 -2.41 3.33
CA GLY A 46 12.78 -3.68 3.78
C GLY A 46 12.29 -4.00 5.19
N ILE A 47 12.12 -5.28 5.50
CA ILE A 47 11.61 -5.67 6.82
C ILE A 47 12.09 -7.07 7.22
N VAL A 48 12.50 -7.22 8.48
CA VAL A 48 12.85 -8.52 9.08
C VAL A 48 12.29 -8.59 10.49
N LYS A 49 11.98 -9.80 10.96
CA LYS A 49 11.59 -10.06 12.35
C LYS A 49 12.71 -10.83 13.05
N SER A 50 13.09 -10.39 14.25
CA SER A 50 14.01 -11.11 15.13
C SER A 50 13.39 -11.22 16.52
N GLY A 51 13.09 -12.44 16.95
CA GLY A 51 12.29 -12.68 18.15
C GLY A 51 10.89 -12.08 18.01
N SER A 52 10.48 -11.27 18.97
CA SER A 52 9.21 -10.53 18.96
C SER A 52 9.30 -9.14 18.33
N THR A 53 10.48 -8.72 17.87
CA THR A 53 10.73 -7.37 17.35
C THR A 53 10.82 -7.37 15.84
N TRP A 54 10.08 -6.47 15.22
CA TRP A 54 10.16 -6.12 13.81
C TRP A 54 11.19 -5.02 13.61
N TYR A 55 11.94 -5.12 12.53
CA TYR A 55 12.93 -4.15 12.10
C TYR A 55 12.59 -3.72 10.68
N GLY A 56 12.24 -2.45 10.52
CA GLY A 56 11.91 -1.83 9.24
C GLY A 56 13.08 -0.99 8.73
N PHE A 57 13.31 -1.03 7.42
CA PHE A 57 14.37 -0.30 6.73
C PHE A 57 13.75 0.46 5.57
N GLY A 58 14.22 1.68 5.34
CA GLY A 58 13.82 2.45 4.19
C GLY A 58 14.86 3.49 3.81
N GLU A 59 14.70 4.01 2.61
CA GLU A 59 15.50 5.12 2.14
C GLU A 59 15.19 6.37 2.95
N ASN A 60 16.23 7.05 3.43
CA ASN A 60 16.07 8.39 3.97
C ASN A 60 15.90 9.38 2.81
N LYS A 61 14.65 9.78 2.55
CA LYS A 61 14.24 10.72 1.51
C LYS A 61 14.03 12.14 2.03
N ALA A 62 14.39 12.43 3.29
CA ALA A 62 14.19 13.75 3.88
C ALA A 62 14.85 14.85 3.03
N GLY A 63 14.06 15.82 2.56
CA GLY A 63 14.53 16.90 1.69
C GLY A 63 14.83 16.51 0.24
N GLU A 64 14.52 15.28 -0.18
CA GLU A 64 14.65 14.83 -1.56
C GLU A 64 13.40 15.17 -2.38
N SER A 65 13.59 15.27 -3.69
CA SER A 65 12.53 15.35 -4.69
C SER A 65 12.90 14.49 -5.89
N SER A 66 11.98 14.30 -6.82
CA SER A 66 12.24 13.60 -8.08
C SER A 66 13.38 14.20 -8.92
N SER A 67 13.74 15.48 -8.70
CA SER A 67 14.89 16.13 -9.34
C SER A 67 16.17 16.10 -8.52
N ASN A 68 16.10 15.66 -7.26
CA ASN A 68 17.22 15.50 -6.35
C ASN A 68 16.95 14.33 -5.39
N ALA A 69 17.26 13.11 -5.84
CA ALA A 69 17.06 11.85 -5.10
C ALA A 69 18.40 11.18 -4.72
N ALA A 70 19.41 12.00 -4.38
CA ALA A 70 20.75 11.51 -4.08
C ALA A 70 20.80 10.83 -2.70
N PHE A 71 21.34 9.62 -2.65
CA PHE A 71 21.41 8.79 -1.46
C PHE A 71 21.97 9.51 -0.22
N GLN A 72 21.27 9.36 0.90
CA GLN A 72 21.66 9.89 2.20
C GLN A 72 22.02 8.78 3.19
N SER A 73 21.07 7.90 3.46
CA SER A 73 21.23 6.74 4.31
C SER A 73 20.06 5.75 4.11
N ILE A 74 20.27 4.52 4.58
CA ILE A 74 19.20 3.57 4.85
C ILE A 74 18.91 3.63 6.34
N THR A 75 17.69 4.03 6.67
CA THR A 75 17.23 4.14 8.06
C THR A 75 16.95 2.75 8.64
N CYS A 76 16.90 2.65 9.96
CA CYS A 76 16.35 1.49 10.64
C CYS A 76 15.41 1.90 11.76
N TYR A 77 14.32 1.17 11.91
CA TYR A 77 13.36 1.34 12.99
C TYR A 77 13.05 -0.01 13.62
N SER A 78 12.78 -0.01 14.92
CA SER A 78 12.29 -1.19 15.64
C SER A 78 10.84 -1.00 16.08
N SER A 79 10.04 -2.06 16.02
CA SER A 79 8.66 -2.07 16.50
C SER A 79 8.27 -3.44 17.05
N SER A 80 7.41 -3.49 18.06
CA SER A 80 6.78 -4.73 18.52
C SER A 80 5.47 -5.06 17.80
N ASP A 81 4.88 -4.07 17.11
CA ASP A 81 3.48 -4.11 16.67
C ASP A 81 3.27 -3.63 15.21
N LEU A 82 4.37 -3.33 14.50
CA LEU A 82 4.41 -2.80 13.13
C LEU A 82 3.83 -1.40 12.94
N SER A 83 3.31 -0.77 14.00
CA SER A 83 2.63 0.53 13.94
C SER A 83 3.42 1.63 14.63
N HIS A 84 3.92 1.35 15.83
CA HIS A 84 4.71 2.27 16.62
C HIS A 84 6.17 1.93 16.44
N TRP A 85 6.89 2.86 15.81
CA TRP A 85 8.29 2.66 15.41
C TRP A 85 9.20 3.54 16.25
N THR A 86 10.31 2.97 16.73
CA THR A 86 11.39 3.71 17.37
C THR A 86 12.58 3.75 16.44
N ARG A 87 13.04 4.97 16.09
CA ARG A 87 14.22 5.18 15.25
C ARG A 87 15.46 4.61 15.91
N GLN A 88 16.22 3.83 15.14
CA GLN A 88 17.53 3.31 15.50
C GLN A 88 18.61 4.09 14.76
N ALA A 89 19.88 3.77 15.01
CA ALA A 89 20.97 4.27 14.17
C ALA A 89 20.74 3.86 12.70
N ASP A 90 21.20 4.69 11.77
CA ASP A 90 21.12 4.38 10.34
C ASP A 90 21.84 3.06 10.05
N ALA A 91 21.14 2.16 9.37
CA ALA A 91 21.65 0.85 9.02
C ALA A 91 22.83 0.96 8.05
N LEU A 92 22.74 1.87 7.09
CA LEU A 92 23.78 2.10 6.09
C LEU A 92 23.87 3.60 5.78
N ILE A 93 25.08 4.15 5.77
CA ILE A 93 25.31 5.60 5.61
C ILE A 93 26.06 5.92 4.31
N ARG A 94 25.83 7.11 3.76
CA ARG A 94 26.61 7.65 2.63
C ARG A 94 28.12 7.65 2.94
N GLN A 95 28.91 7.20 1.98
CA GLN A 95 30.37 7.19 2.00
C GLN A 95 30.94 8.39 1.25
N ALA A 96 32.25 8.62 1.36
CA ALA A 96 32.92 9.73 0.67
C ALA A 96 32.97 9.54 -0.86
N SER A 97 32.94 8.30 -1.34
CA SER A 97 33.02 7.93 -2.75
C SER A 97 32.45 6.52 -2.99
N GLY A 98 32.47 6.06 -4.24
CA GLY A 98 32.00 4.72 -4.63
C GLY A 98 30.48 4.65 -4.79
N ASP A 99 29.94 3.42 -4.73
CA ASP A 99 28.50 3.15 -4.94
C ASP A 99 27.60 3.87 -3.94
N LEU A 100 28.10 4.14 -2.74
CA LEU A 100 27.40 4.88 -1.69
C LEU A 100 27.89 6.33 -1.56
N GLY A 101 28.59 6.84 -2.58
CA GLY A 101 29.14 8.19 -2.60
C GLY A 101 28.08 9.30 -2.83
N PRO A 102 28.52 10.56 -2.97
CA PRO A 102 27.65 11.66 -3.39
C PRO A 102 27.05 11.42 -4.78
N ASN A 103 25.83 11.94 -5.02
CA ASN A 103 25.12 11.89 -6.31
C ASN A 103 24.84 10.46 -6.83
N ARG A 104 24.70 9.51 -5.91
CA ARG A 104 24.36 8.11 -6.20
C ARG A 104 22.89 7.85 -5.90
N VAL A 105 22.31 6.87 -6.59
CA VAL A 105 20.95 6.37 -6.33
C VAL A 105 21.09 5.04 -5.61
N VAL A 106 20.46 4.92 -4.45
CA VAL A 106 20.46 3.71 -3.63
C VAL A 106 19.06 3.49 -3.11
N GLU A 107 18.39 2.46 -3.62
CA GLU A 107 16.94 2.33 -3.45
C GLU A 107 16.49 0.96 -2.96
N ARG A 108 15.25 0.91 -2.48
CA ARG A 108 14.50 -0.31 -2.14
C ARG A 108 15.29 -1.29 -1.26
N PRO A 109 15.82 -0.88 -0.09
CA PRO A 109 16.54 -1.78 0.79
C PRO A 109 15.69 -3.02 1.13
N LYS A 110 16.30 -4.20 1.10
CA LYS A 110 15.67 -5.45 1.53
C LYS A 110 16.64 -6.21 2.43
N VAL A 111 16.17 -6.75 3.54
CA VAL A 111 17.01 -7.44 4.53
C VAL A 111 16.46 -8.83 4.80
N ILE A 112 17.34 -9.83 4.78
CA ILE A 112 17.04 -11.22 5.18
C ILE A 112 18.10 -11.73 6.16
N TYR A 113 17.74 -12.70 7.00
CA TYR A 113 18.68 -13.31 7.94
C TYR A 113 19.13 -14.68 7.43
N ASN A 114 20.45 -14.86 7.36
CA ASN A 114 21.05 -16.15 7.07
C ASN A 114 21.35 -16.89 8.37
N ALA A 115 20.59 -17.95 8.66
CA ALA A 115 20.75 -18.74 9.88
C ALA A 115 22.06 -19.55 9.92
N ALA A 116 22.63 -19.91 8.76
CA ALA A 116 23.86 -20.69 8.68
C ALA A 116 25.11 -19.84 8.94
N THR A 117 25.10 -18.57 8.51
CA THR A 117 26.22 -17.63 8.69
C THR A 117 26.00 -16.65 9.85
N HIS A 118 24.84 -16.72 10.51
CA HIS A 118 24.40 -15.79 11.56
C HIS A 118 24.50 -14.31 11.16
N THR A 119 24.21 -14.02 9.90
CA THR A 119 24.42 -12.69 9.31
C THR A 119 23.12 -12.16 8.71
N TYR A 120 22.82 -10.89 8.96
CA TYR A 120 21.81 -10.13 8.23
C TYR A 120 22.42 -9.63 6.93
N VAL A 121 21.75 -9.91 5.81
CA VAL A 121 22.19 -9.53 4.47
C VAL A 121 21.19 -8.54 3.90
N MET A 122 21.67 -7.36 3.54
CA MET A 122 20.91 -6.31 2.88
C MET A 122 21.22 -6.28 1.39
N TYR A 123 20.19 -6.28 0.56
CA TYR A 123 20.26 -5.96 -0.86
C TYR A 123 19.68 -4.57 -1.14
N LEU A 124 20.26 -3.89 -2.13
CA LEU A 124 19.91 -2.52 -2.54
C LEU A 124 19.92 -2.44 -4.07
N HIS A 125 19.06 -1.62 -4.64
CA HIS A 125 19.30 -1.09 -6.00
C HIS A 125 20.44 -0.07 -5.91
N ILE A 126 21.45 -0.18 -6.77
CA ILE A 126 22.59 0.74 -6.85
C ILE A 126 22.67 1.29 -8.27
N ASP A 127 22.65 2.63 -8.38
CA ASP A 127 22.80 3.30 -9.66
C ASP A 127 23.52 4.64 -9.57
N SER A 128 23.95 5.10 -10.74
CA SER A 128 24.26 6.47 -11.10
C SER A 128 22.99 7.35 -11.15
N SER A 129 23.15 8.67 -11.10
CA SER A 129 22.04 9.62 -11.27
C SER A 129 21.33 9.52 -12.62
N SER A 130 21.96 8.91 -13.63
CA SER A 130 21.37 8.67 -14.95
C SER A 130 20.73 7.29 -15.11
N TYR A 131 20.66 6.48 -14.05
CA TYR A 131 20.10 5.12 -14.09
C TYR A 131 20.76 4.15 -15.11
N GLY A 132 22.05 4.36 -15.37
CA GLY A 132 22.81 3.64 -16.39
C GLY A 132 23.59 2.42 -15.90
N GLU A 133 23.75 2.25 -14.58
CA GLU A 133 24.54 1.15 -14.01
C GLU A 133 23.67 -0.08 -13.68
N ALA A 134 22.46 0.14 -13.14
CA ALA A 134 21.46 -0.88 -12.81
C ALA A 134 22.07 -2.12 -12.12
N LYS A 135 22.60 -1.94 -10.90
CA LYS A 135 23.27 -3.00 -10.12
C LYS A 135 22.49 -3.35 -8.86
N ALA A 136 22.70 -4.57 -8.37
CA ALA A 136 22.35 -4.97 -7.01
C ALA A 136 23.56 -4.76 -6.09
N GLY A 137 23.39 -4.02 -5.00
CA GLY A 137 24.36 -3.84 -3.92
C GLY A 137 24.13 -4.81 -2.77
N VAL A 138 25.21 -5.23 -2.09
CA VAL A 138 25.14 -6.13 -0.93
C VAL A 138 25.87 -5.53 0.27
N ALA A 139 25.22 -5.57 1.43
CA ALA A 139 25.80 -5.20 2.72
C ALA A 139 25.46 -6.24 3.79
N THR A 140 26.29 -6.34 4.84
CA THR A 140 26.12 -7.35 5.90
C THR A 140 26.23 -6.78 7.30
N SER A 141 25.51 -7.36 8.24
CA SER A 141 25.55 -7.01 9.67
C SER A 141 25.37 -8.25 10.57
N ALA A 142 25.93 -8.21 11.78
CA ALA A 142 25.67 -9.21 12.82
C ALA A 142 24.35 -8.97 13.58
N THR A 143 23.80 -7.75 13.52
CA THR A 143 22.57 -7.32 14.20
C THR A 143 21.55 -6.78 13.18
N PRO A 144 20.24 -6.80 13.49
CA PRO A 144 19.20 -6.36 12.56
C PRO A 144 19.41 -4.93 12.04
N CYS A 145 19.61 -3.94 12.92
CA CYS A 145 19.78 -2.53 12.51
C CYS A 145 21.21 -2.10 12.18
N GLY A 146 22.16 -3.04 12.12
CA GLY A 146 23.53 -2.65 11.79
C GLY A 146 24.39 -2.20 12.99
N PRO A 147 25.49 -1.49 12.71
CA PRO A 147 25.83 -0.91 11.40
C PRO A 147 26.10 -1.99 10.33
N TYR A 148 25.60 -1.77 9.11
CA TYR A 148 25.89 -2.63 7.97
C TYR A 148 27.22 -2.23 7.33
N THR A 149 28.03 -3.25 7.02
CA THR A 149 29.23 -3.09 6.22
C THR A 149 28.89 -3.34 4.75
N TYR A 150 28.99 -2.29 3.93
CA TYR A 150 28.85 -2.41 2.48
C TYR A 150 29.98 -3.26 1.89
N ARG A 151 29.63 -4.17 0.97
CA ARG A 151 30.59 -5.09 0.36
C ARG A 151 30.93 -4.67 -1.07
N SER A 152 29.94 -4.69 -1.94
CA SER A 152 30.09 -4.46 -3.38
C SER A 152 28.73 -4.38 -4.06
N SER A 153 28.72 -3.96 -5.33
CA SER A 153 27.57 -4.12 -6.23
C SER A 153 27.95 -4.91 -7.48
N PHE A 154 26.94 -5.52 -8.12
CA PHE A 154 27.10 -6.28 -9.35
C PHE A 154 25.81 -6.30 -10.16
N GLN A 155 25.91 -6.58 -11.46
CA GLN A 155 24.80 -6.96 -12.32
C GLN A 155 24.56 -8.46 -12.17
N PRO A 156 23.44 -8.91 -11.56
CA PRO A 156 23.20 -10.33 -11.30
C PRO A 156 23.24 -11.16 -12.59
N LEU A 157 24.16 -12.13 -12.65
CA LEU A 157 24.40 -12.98 -13.83
C LEU A 157 24.73 -12.18 -15.11
N GLY A 158 25.22 -10.94 -14.98
CA GLY A 158 25.51 -10.05 -16.11
C GLY A 158 24.30 -9.30 -16.67
N PHE A 159 23.15 -9.39 -16.01
CA PHE A 159 21.92 -8.68 -16.38
C PHE A 159 21.69 -7.46 -15.50
N GLN A 160 20.91 -6.51 -16.00
CA GLN A 160 20.54 -5.31 -15.24
C GLN A 160 19.73 -5.70 -13.99
N SER A 161 19.79 -4.83 -12.98
CA SER A 161 19.00 -4.93 -11.76
C SER A 161 18.63 -3.54 -11.28
N ARG A 162 17.36 -3.15 -11.46
CA ARG A 162 16.84 -1.89 -10.88
C ARG A 162 15.98 -2.17 -9.67
N ASP A 163 14.66 -2.14 -9.83
CA ASP A 163 13.73 -2.39 -8.74
C ASP A 163 13.93 -3.80 -8.19
N ILE A 164 14.13 -3.90 -6.87
CA ILE A 164 14.42 -5.16 -6.19
C ILE A 164 13.41 -5.53 -5.09
N GLY A 165 13.33 -6.83 -4.86
CA GLY A 165 12.71 -7.48 -3.72
C GLY A 165 13.57 -8.64 -3.22
N LEU A 166 13.32 -9.13 -2.00
CA LEU A 166 13.92 -10.37 -1.51
C LEU A 166 12.83 -11.32 -1.05
N PHE A 167 13.05 -12.61 -1.28
CA PHE A 167 12.20 -13.68 -0.77
C PHE A 167 13.06 -14.77 -0.17
N GLN A 168 12.76 -15.14 1.08
CA GLN A 168 13.36 -16.29 1.75
C GLN A 168 12.29 -17.36 1.91
N ASP A 169 12.53 -18.52 1.33
CA ASP A 169 11.60 -19.64 1.44
C ASP A 169 11.78 -20.37 2.77
N SER A 170 10.76 -21.14 3.13
CA SER A 170 10.66 -21.99 4.32
C SER A 170 11.80 -23.00 4.49
N ASP A 171 12.50 -23.38 3.41
CA ASP A 171 13.66 -24.27 3.45
C ASP A 171 15.00 -23.54 3.71
N GLY A 172 14.97 -22.20 3.83
CA GLY A 172 16.15 -21.37 3.97
C GLY A 172 16.85 -21.06 2.63
N SER A 173 16.29 -21.42 1.48
CA SER A 173 16.75 -20.86 0.21
C SER A 173 16.28 -19.41 0.09
N ALA A 174 17.13 -18.53 -0.44
CA ALA A 174 16.79 -17.12 -0.65
C ALA A 174 16.91 -16.72 -2.12
N TYR A 175 16.14 -15.71 -2.50
CA TYR A 175 15.96 -15.26 -3.88
C TYR A 175 15.93 -13.74 -3.95
N LEU A 176 16.64 -13.19 -4.93
CA LEU A 176 16.55 -11.81 -5.37
C LEU A 176 15.44 -11.70 -6.43
N LEU A 177 14.46 -10.85 -6.19
CA LEU A 177 13.54 -10.39 -7.21
C LEU A 177 14.18 -9.16 -7.83
N THR A 178 14.39 -9.14 -9.14
CA THR A 178 15.12 -8.04 -9.78
C THR A 178 14.55 -7.74 -11.16
N GLU A 179 14.20 -6.47 -11.35
CA GLU A 179 13.74 -5.95 -12.63
C GLU A 179 14.92 -5.71 -13.58
N ASP A 180 14.74 -6.16 -14.82
CA ASP A 180 15.62 -5.87 -15.95
C ASP A 180 14.78 -5.42 -17.15
N ARG A 181 14.89 -4.15 -17.53
CA ARG A 181 14.14 -3.55 -18.66
C ARG A 181 14.21 -4.35 -19.95
N ALA A 182 15.30 -5.08 -20.21
CA ALA A 182 15.46 -5.86 -21.43
C ALA A 182 14.92 -7.30 -21.31
N ASN A 183 14.87 -7.86 -20.09
CA ASN A 183 14.60 -9.29 -19.85
C ASN A 183 13.42 -9.55 -18.91
N GLY A 184 12.73 -8.50 -18.45
CA GLY A 184 11.61 -8.55 -17.53
C GLY A 184 12.01 -8.79 -16.07
N LEU A 185 11.01 -9.09 -15.23
CA LEU A 185 11.22 -9.38 -13.81
C LEU A 185 11.79 -10.80 -13.62
N ARG A 186 12.94 -10.91 -12.97
CA ARG A 186 13.62 -12.18 -12.69
C ARG A 186 13.53 -12.56 -11.22
N VAL A 187 13.42 -13.87 -10.97
CA VAL A 187 13.57 -14.50 -9.65
C VAL A 187 14.90 -15.25 -9.66
N ASP A 188 15.89 -14.68 -9.00
CA ASP A 188 17.27 -15.13 -9.01
C ASP A 188 17.63 -15.80 -7.69
N ARG A 189 18.10 -17.06 -7.72
CA ARG A 189 18.52 -17.80 -6.53
C ARG A 189 19.83 -17.27 -5.99
N LEU A 190 19.87 -16.99 -4.69
CA LEU A 190 21.08 -16.60 -3.99
C LEU A 190 21.98 -17.79 -3.64
N SER A 191 23.28 -17.54 -3.47
CA SER A 191 24.25 -18.49 -2.92
C SER A 191 23.91 -18.87 -1.48
N ALA A 192 24.51 -19.94 -0.95
CA ALA A 192 24.19 -20.42 0.41
C ALA A 192 24.49 -19.41 1.54
N ASP A 193 25.43 -18.48 1.31
CA ASP A 193 25.74 -17.36 2.22
C ASP A 193 24.90 -16.10 1.94
N TYR A 194 24.04 -16.15 0.93
CA TYR A 194 23.23 -15.05 0.38
C TYR A 194 24.01 -13.87 -0.23
N LEU A 195 25.32 -14.00 -0.44
CA LEU A 195 26.16 -12.86 -0.86
C LEU A 195 26.32 -12.70 -2.38
N SER A 196 25.84 -13.67 -3.16
CA SER A 196 25.86 -13.62 -4.62
C SER A 196 24.66 -14.33 -5.24
N VAL A 197 24.45 -14.14 -6.54
CA VAL A 197 23.40 -14.81 -7.33
C VAL A 197 23.98 -15.99 -8.08
N THR A 198 23.25 -17.12 -8.09
CA THR A 198 23.72 -18.40 -8.65
C THR A 198 22.97 -18.83 -9.91
N ALA A 199 21.67 -18.54 -10.04
CA ALA A 199 20.87 -18.91 -11.20
C ALA A 199 19.55 -18.13 -11.25
N THR A 200 19.04 -17.81 -12.44
CA THR A 200 17.64 -17.40 -12.61
C THR A 200 16.74 -18.63 -12.56
N VAL A 201 15.74 -18.59 -11.68
CA VAL A 201 14.75 -19.66 -11.46
C VAL A 201 13.49 -19.43 -12.27
N GLN A 202 13.11 -18.16 -12.44
CA GLN A 202 11.96 -17.77 -13.22
C GLN A 202 12.13 -16.36 -13.79
N THR A 203 11.55 -16.15 -14.98
CA THR A 203 11.43 -14.85 -15.62
C THR A 203 9.96 -14.56 -15.94
N PHE A 204 9.54 -13.34 -15.68
CA PHE A 204 8.20 -12.82 -15.95
C PHE A 204 8.26 -11.70 -17.00
N PRO A 205 7.10 -11.24 -17.51
CA PRO A 205 7.03 -9.99 -18.26
C PRO A 205 7.59 -8.80 -17.47
N ASP A 206 7.71 -7.67 -18.16
CA ASP A 206 8.31 -6.47 -17.62
C ASP A 206 7.42 -5.82 -16.55
N TYR A 207 7.80 -6.02 -15.29
CA TYR A 207 7.17 -5.49 -14.09
C TYR A 207 8.26 -4.99 -13.14
N GLU A 208 7.98 -3.88 -12.47
CA GLU A 208 8.86 -3.26 -11.47
C GLU A 208 8.28 -3.40 -10.05
N ALA A 209 8.97 -2.85 -9.06
CA ALA A 209 8.58 -2.86 -7.66
C ALA A 209 8.20 -4.25 -7.08
N PRO A 210 9.03 -5.30 -7.25
CA PRO A 210 8.59 -6.66 -6.98
C PRO A 210 8.55 -7.01 -5.48
N ALA A 211 7.53 -7.77 -5.09
CA ALA A 211 7.43 -8.41 -3.78
C ALA A 211 6.96 -9.86 -3.94
N MET A 212 7.34 -10.75 -3.01
CA MET A 212 6.90 -12.14 -3.04
C MET A 212 6.62 -12.66 -1.64
N VAL A 213 5.57 -13.47 -1.52
CA VAL A 213 5.21 -14.17 -0.28
C VAL A 213 4.77 -15.59 -0.60
N LYS A 214 4.92 -16.49 0.38
CA LYS A 214 4.40 -17.86 0.32
C LYS A 214 3.32 -18.05 1.37
N ALA A 215 2.16 -18.53 0.95
CA ALA A 215 1.02 -18.81 1.83
C ALA A 215 0.45 -20.19 1.49
N ASN A 216 0.31 -21.07 2.48
CA ASN A 216 -0.27 -22.40 2.33
C ASN A 216 0.30 -23.21 1.14
N GLY A 217 1.63 -23.18 0.98
CA GLY A 217 2.34 -23.89 -0.09
C GLY A 217 2.27 -23.24 -1.47
N ARG A 218 1.64 -22.07 -1.62
CA ARG A 218 1.59 -21.30 -2.86
C ARG A 218 2.43 -20.04 -2.77
N TYR A 219 3.17 -19.75 -3.84
CA TYR A 219 3.91 -18.51 -4.05
C TYR A 219 3.02 -17.48 -4.74
N TYR A 220 3.14 -16.24 -4.31
CA TYR A 220 2.52 -15.06 -4.88
C TYR A 220 3.62 -14.07 -5.19
N VAL A 221 3.72 -13.63 -6.45
CA VAL A 221 4.62 -12.54 -6.86
C VAL A 221 3.77 -11.34 -7.24
N PHE A 222 4.16 -10.16 -6.78
CA PHE A 222 3.51 -8.87 -7.01
C PHE A 222 4.48 -7.95 -7.77
N GLY A 223 3.94 -7.01 -8.53
CA GLY A 223 4.72 -5.95 -9.18
C GLY A 223 3.83 -4.86 -9.78
N SER A 224 4.43 -3.73 -10.13
CA SER A 224 3.78 -2.63 -10.86
C SER A 224 4.21 -2.60 -12.32
N SER A 225 3.42 -1.94 -13.16
CA SER A 225 3.85 -1.60 -14.53
C SER A 225 4.90 -0.49 -14.51
N LEU A 226 5.66 -0.35 -15.60
CA LEU A 226 6.69 0.67 -15.78
C LEU A 226 6.06 1.99 -16.22
N SER A 227 5.78 2.89 -15.28
CA SER A 227 5.14 4.18 -15.57
C SER A 227 5.84 5.38 -14.92
N GLY A 228 7.10 5.20 -14.53
CA GLY A 228 7.88 6.24 -13.86
C GLY A 228 7.21 6.64 -12.55
N TRP A 229 6.89 7.93 -12.40
CA TRP A 229 6.22 8.44 -11.20
C TRP A 229 4.70 8.28 -11.19
N SER A 230 4.09 7.96 -12.34
CA SER A 230 2.64 7.73 -12.39
C SER A 230 2.30 6.41 -11.72
N THR A 231 1.28 6.40 -10.87
CA THR A 231 0.73 5.18 -10.28
C THR A 231 -0.01 4.35 -11.32
N ASN A 232 -0.08 3.04 -11.11
CA ASN A 232 -0.76 2.10 -12.01
C ASN A 232 -1.40 0.94 -11.22
N ASP A 233 -2.25 0.15 -11.88
CA ASP A 233 -2.80 -1.06 -11.24
C ASP A 233 -1.69 -2.11 -11.12
N ASN A 234 -1.22 -2.30 -9.89
CA ASN A 234 -0.24 -3.32 -9.57
C ASN A 234 -0.91 -4.69 -9.71
N VAL A 235 -0.12 -5.68 -10.11
CA VAL A 235 -0.59 -7.01 -10.46
C VAL A 235 0.09 -8.08 -9.62
N TYR A 236 -0.51 -9.27 -9.60
CA TYR A 236 0.09 -10.46 -9.03
C TYR A 236 -0.09 -11.69 -9.92
N ALA A 237 0.79 -12.66 -9.75
CA ALA A 237 0.68 -14.02 -10.29
C ALA A 237 0.96 -15.05 -9.19
N THR A 238 0.50 -16.29 -9.38
CA THR A 238 0.69 -17.35 -8.38
C THR A 238 1.13 -18.67 -8.98
N ALA A 239 1.85 -19.47 -8.20
CA ALA A 239 2.27 -20.84 -8.54
C ALA A 239 2.47 -21.69 -7.29
N THR A 240 2.40 -23.02 -7.43
CA THR A 240 2.77 -23.96 -6.35
C THR A 240 4.24 -24.36 -6.37
N SER A 241 5.00 -23.90 -7.37
CA SER A 241 6.45 -24.07 -7.51
C SER A 241 7.05 -22.77 -8.06
N LEU A 242 8.24 -22.39 -7.60
CA LEU A 242 8.93 -21.19 -8.10
C LEU A 242 9.25 -21.27 -9.60
N THR A 243 9.47 -22.48 -10.13
CA THR A 243 9.67 -22.74 -11.57
C THR A 243 8.37 -22.77 -12.38
N GLY A 244 7.22 -22.60 -11.72
CA GLY A 244 5.91 -22.59 -12.34
C GLY A 244 5.23 -23.97 -12.45
N PRO A 245 4.18 -24.09 -13.28
CA PRO A 245 3.61 -23.02 -14.09
C PRO A 245 3.00 -21.90 -13.23
N TRP A 246 3.20 -20.66 -13.66
CA TRP A 246 2.61 -19.47 -13.04
C TRP A 246 1.29 -19.10 -13.72
N SER A 247 0.34 -18.58 -12.95
CA SER A 247 -0.87 -17.97 -13.52
C SER A 247 -0.53 -16.72 -14.32
N ALA A 248 -1.44 -16.30 -15.20
CA ALA A 248 -1.38 -14.95 -15.76
C ALA A 248 -1.42 -13.90 -14.63
N PHE A 249 -0.76 -12.77 -14.88
CA PHE A 249 -0.82 -11.61 -13.99
C PHE A 249 -2.20 -10.96 -14.05
N ARG A 250 -2.70 -10.52 -12.90
CA ARG A 250 -3.97 -9.81 -12.77
C ARG A 250 -3.94 -8.84 -11.59
N PRO A 251 -4.78 -7.79 -11.55
CA PRO A 251 -4.88 -6.90 -10.41
C PRO A 251 -5.30 -7.63 -9.13
N PHE A 252 -4.81 -7.17 -7.98
CA PHE A 252 -5.27 -7.60 -6.64
C PHE A 252 -6.04 -6.49 -5.89
N THR A 253 -6.11 -5.30 -6.48
CA THR A 253 -7.03 -4.23 -6.09
C THR A 253 -8.07 -4.06 -7.19
N PRO A 254 -9.22 -3.41 -6.94
CA PRO A 254 -10.15 -3.08 -8.02
C PRO A 254 -9.42 -2.32 -9.13
N ALA A 255 -9.64 -2.71 -10.39
CA ALA A 255 -9.01 -2.08 -11.54
C ALA A 255 -9.37 -0.58 -11.60
N GLY A 256 -8.43 0.22 -12.11
CA GLY A 256 -8.54 1.68 -12.20
C GLY A 256 -8.24 2.41 -10.89
N THR A 257 -8.07 1.71 -9.76
CA THR A 257 -7.70 2.36 -8.50
C THR A 257 -6.24 2.79 -8.46
N HIS A 258 -5.44 2.34 -9.42
CA HIS A 258 -3.99 2.52 -9.46
C HIS A 258 -3.34 2.06 -8.15
N THR A 259 -3.84 0.94 -7.63
CA THR A 259 -3.49 0.37 -6.33
C THR A 259 -3.59 1.42 -5.23
N TYR A 260 -4.72 2.11 -5.20
CA TYR A 260 -5.02 3.22 -4.29
C TYR A 260 -3.98 4.34 -4.36
N ASN A 261 -3.56 4.68 -5.58
CA ASN A 261 -2.46 5.60 -5.87
C ASN A 261 -1.20 5.26 -5.05
N SER A 262 -0.72 4.02 -5.18
CA SER A 262 0.51 3.58 -4.52
C SER A 262 1.25 2.56 -5.36
N GLN A 263 2.51 2.32 -5.01
CA GLN A 263 3.38 1.34 -5.66
C GLN A 263 3.89 0.34 -4.64
N THR A 264 3.84 -0.95 -5.01
CA THR A 264 4.29 -2.07 -4.17
C THR A 264 5.70 -1.82 -3.59
N ALA A 265 5.87 -2.09 -2.30
CA ALA A 265 7.17 -2.06 -1.64
C ALA A 265 7.49 -3.42 -1.01
N ASN A 266 6.51 -4.06 -0.36
CA ASN A 266 6.67 -5.37 0.26
C ASN A 266 5.32 -6.05 0.55
N VAL A 267 5.36 -7.34 0.91
CA VAL A 267 4.23 -8.07 1.51
C VAL A 267 4.71 -8.73 2.81
N ILE A 268 4.11 -8.36 3.94
CA ILE A 268 4.59 -8.75 5.27
C ILE A 268 3.69 -9.87 5.83
N PRO A 269 4.18 -11.12 5.98
CA PRO A 269 3.46 -12.16 6.69
C PRO A 269 3.59 -11.97 8.21
N VAL A 270 2.48 -11.77 8.89
CA VAL A 270 2.37 -11.59 10.34
C VAL A 270 1.77 -12.84 10.96
N GLN A 271 2.62 -13.81 11.26
CA GLN A 271 2.23 -15.06 11.91
C GLN A 271 2.02 -14.84 13.41
N GLY A 272 0.86 -15.27 13.90
CA GLY A 272 0.49 -15.27 15.32
C GLY A 272 -0.25 -16.54 15.73
N ALA A 273 -0.80 -16.54 16.94
CA ALA A 273 -1.39 -17.71 17.58
C ALA A 273 -2.65 -18.26 16.90
N SER A 274 -3.39 -17.39 16.21
CA SER A 274 -4.67 -17.72 15.56
C SER A 274 -4.56 -17.91 14.05
N GLY A 275 -3.45 -17.45 13.44
CA GLY A 275 -3.26 -17.53 11.99
C GLY A 275 -2.13 -16.66 11.48
N THR A 276 -2.20 -16.29 10.20
CA THR A 276 -1.28 -15.34 9.59
C THR A 276 -2.06 -14.26 8.87
N ALA A 277 -1.88 -13.02 9.31
CA ALA A 277 -2.32 -11.84 8.58
C ALA A 277 -1.24 -11.49 7.54
N TYR A 278 -1.63 -11.02 6.37
CA TYR A 278 -0.70 -10.50 5.38
C TYR A 278 -0.94 -9.01 5.22
N VAL A 279 0.13 -8.21 5.22
CA VAL A 279 0.06 -6.75 5.04
C VAL A 279 0.70 -6.40 3.70
N PHE A 280 -0.08 -5.84 2.79
CA PHE A 280 0.44 -5.19 1.59
C PHE A 280 1.01 -3.84 1.99
N ALA A 281 2.30 -3.62 1.75
CA ALA A 281 3.01 -2.38 2.04
C ALA A 281 3.41 -1.69 0.73
N ALA A 282 3.06 -0.41 0.60
CA ALA A 282 3.30 0.38 -0.59
C ALA A 282 3.65 1.84 -0.28
N ASP A 283 4.30 2.51 -1.22
CA ASP A 283 4.62 3.92 -1.19
C ASP A 283 3.71 4.72 -2.12
N ARG A 284 3.20 5.87 -1.67
CA ARG A 284 2.52 6.88 -2.48
C ARG A 284 3.49 8.03 -2.71
N TRP A 285 4.25 7.95 -3.78
CA TRP A 285 5.33 8.91 -4.04
C TRP A 285 4.85 10.32 -4.31
N THR A 286 5.31 11.27 -3.49
CA THR A 286 5.11 12.71 -3.71
C THR A 286 6.35 13.28 -4.40
N THR A 287 6.31 13.41 -5.72
CA THR A 287 7.49 13.73 -6.55
C THR A 287 8.18 15.06 -6.22
N GLY A 288 7.48 16.01 -5.61
CA GLY A 288 8.04 17.28 -5.15
C GLY A 288 8.68 17.24 -3.77
N ASP A 289 8.40 16.22 -2.98
CA ASP A 289 8.85 16.04 -1.60
C ASP A 289 8.81 14.55 -1.24
N LEU A 290 9.86 13.82 -1.62
CA LEU A 290 9.89 12.37 -1.47
C LEU A 290 9.88 11.97 0.01
N GLY A 291 10.46 12.77 0.89
CA GLY A 291 10.53 12.52 2.33
C GLY A 291 9.18 12.56 3.04
N SER A 292 8.17 13.21 2.45
CA SER A 292 6.79 13.20 2.97
C SER A 292 5.86 12.24 2.22
N SER A 293 6.39 11.40 1.31
CA SER A 293 5.61 10.41 0.56
C SER A 293 4.81 9.52 1.52
N PRO A 294 3.47 9.52 1.48
CA PRO A 294 2.69 8.70 2.39
C PRO A 294 2.89 7.20 2.12
N MET A 295 2.73 6.38 3.16
CA MET A 295 2.78 4.92 3.04
C MET A 295 1.37 4.34 3.10
N VAL A 296 1.06 3.41 2.19
CA VAL A 296 -0.24 2.74 2.11
C VAL A 296 -0.07 1.29 2.55
N TRP A 297 -0.41 1.00 3.80
CA TRP A 297 -0.34 -0.36 4.36
C TRP A 297 -1.74 -0.91 4.56
N LEU A 298 -2.10 -1.96 3.83
CA LEU A 298 -3.44 -2.54 3.80
C LEU A 298 -3.42 -4.03 4.16
N PRO A 299 -4.49 -4.55 4.76
CA PRO A 299 -4.63 -5.99 4.90
C PRO A 299 -4.76 -6.62 3.50
N LEU A 300 -4.04 -7.72 3.29
CA LEU A 300 -4.04 -8.51 2.07
C LEU A 300 -4.66 -9.88 2.39
N THR A 301 -5.71 -10.23 1.65
CA THR A 301 -6.34 -11.55 1.76
C THR A 301 -5.73 -12.48 0.72
N LEU A 302 -5.13 -13.57 1.17
CA LEU A 302 -4.60 -14.64 0.32
C LEU A 302 -5.44 -15.90 0.51
N SER A 303 -6.13 -16.36 -0.53
CA SER A 303 -7.01 -17.53 -0.45
C SER A 303 -6.91 -18.41 -1.69
N GLY A 304 -6.41 -19.63 -1.53
CA GLY A 304 -6.26 -20.55 -2.65
C GLY A 304 -5.28 -20.01 -3.69
N ALA A 305 -5.78 -19.45 -4.80
CA ALA A 305 -4.98 -18.80 -5.83
C ALA A 305 -5.27 -17.29 -5.95
N THR A 306 -6.11 -16.72 -5.09
CA THR A 306 -6.50 -15.31 -5.12
C THR A 306 -5.71 -14.48 -4.12
N ALA A 307 -5.37 -13.27 -4.51
CA ALA A 307 -4.86 -12.19 -3.67
C ALA A 307 -5.76 -10.98 -3.88
N GLU A 308 -6.25 -10.41 -2.78
CA GLU A 308 -7.18 -9.27 -2.79
C GLU A 308 -6.83 -8.30 -1.65
N ALA A 309 -6.70 -7.02 -1.98
CA ALA A 309 -6.55 -5.94 -1.01
C ALA A 309 -7.63 -4.88 -1.25
N GLY A 310 -8.61 -4.83 -0.35
CA GLY A 310 -9.62 -3.79 -0.30
C GLY A 310 -9.13 -2.56 0.47
N TRP A 311 -9.52 -1.36 0.05
CA TRP A 311 -9.22 -0.15 0.82
C TRP A 311 -9.87 -0.21 2.21
N GLN A 312 -9.09 0.18 3.21
CA GLN A 312 -9.52 0.43 4.58
C GLN A 312 -9.05 1.84 4.95
N ASN A 313 -9.95 2.79 5.23
CA ASN A 313 -9.51 4.10 5.76
C ASN A 313 -8.76 3.93 7.10
N SER A 314 -9.13 2.93 7.87
CA SER A 314 -8.44 2.46 9.07
C SER A 314 -8.75 0.98 9.32
N TRP A 315 -7.75 0.29 9.86
CA TRP A 315 -7.84 -1.11 10.25
C TRP A 315 -6.90 -1.40 11.42
N THR A 316 -7.19 -2.46 12.17
CA THR A 316 -6.41 -2.88 13.34
C THR A 316 -5.77 -4.23 13.06
N LEU A 317 -4.48 -4.35 13.37
CA LEU A 317 -3.71 -5.59 13.34
C LEU A 317 -3.48 -6.09 14.76
N ASP A 318 -3.80 -7.34 15.04
CA ASP A 318 -3.32 -8.06 16.22
C ASP A 318 -2.11 -8.90 15.81
N VAL A 319 -0.91 -8.42 16.14
CA VAL A 319 0.33 -9.13 15.80
C VAL A 319 0.54 -10.42 16.60
N THR A 320 -0.08 -10.54 17.77
CA THR A 320 0.02 -11.72 18.63
C THR A 320 -0.89 -12.83 18.12
N ALA A 321 -2.10 -12.49 17.70
CA ALA A 321 -3.04 -13.43 17.10
C ALA A 321 -2.72 -13.71 15.63
N GLY A 322 -2.07 -12.77 14.92
CA GLY A 322 -1.87 -12.89 13.47
C GLY A 322 -3.19 -12.71 12.71
N THR A 323 -4.01 -11.77 13.19
CA THR A 323 -5.34 -11.47 12.65
C THR A 323 -5.51 -9.98 12.50
N TRP A 324 -6.44 -9.55 11.66
CA TRP A 324 -6.78 -8.14 11.51
C TRP A 324 -8.29 -7.97 11.51
N THR A 325 -8.74 -6.78 11.90
CA THR A 325 -10.11 -6.32 11.74
C THR A 325 -10.04 -4.95 11.11
N GLY A 326 -10.79 -4.71 10.06
CA GLY A 326 -10.86 -3.39 9.43
C GLY A 326 -12.30 -3.04 9.16
N THR A 327 -12.64 -1.76 9.31
CA THR A 327 -13.78 -1.15 8.65
C THR A 327 -13.68 0.34 8.80
N SER A 328 -13.93 1.03 7.71
CA SER A 328 -14.11 2.49 7.70
C SER A 328 -14.74 2.99 6.40
N ASN A 329 -14.91 2.10 5.41
CA ASN A 329 -15.71 2.41 4.24
C ASN A 329 -17.15 2.81 4.67
N PRO A 330 -17.80 3.76 3.99
CA PRO A 330 -19.12 4.26 4.37
C PRO A 330 -20.17 3.14 4.54
N ALA A 331 -20.91 3.13 5.63
CA ALA A 331 -22.02 2.18 5.76
C ALA A 331 -23.07 2.44 4.66
N ASP A 332 -23.78 1.40 4.27
CA ASP A 332 -24.93 1.50 3.36
C ASP A 332 -25.93 2.55 3.84
N GLY A 333 -26.67 3.08 2.87
CA GLY A 333 -27.79 3.99 3.11
C GLY A 333 -27.66 5.31 2.37
N THR A 334 -28.71 6.12 2.53
CA THR A 334 -28.86 7.40 1.85
C THR A 334 -27.97 8.47 2.46
N ARG A 335 -27.24 9.18 1.61
CA ARG A 335 -26.28 10.23 1.94
C ARG A 335 -26.47 11.39 0.97
N ARG A 336 -25.99 12.55 1.39
CA ARG A 336 -25.75 13.70 0.52
C ARG A 336 -24.26 13.80 0.23
N LEU A 337 -23.87 13.77 -1.04
CA LEU A 337 -22.47 13.89 -1.44
C LEU A 337 -22.17 15.37 -1.67
N THR A 338 -21.28 15.95 -0.86
CA THR A 338 -20.93 17.38 -0.93
C THR A 338 -19.53 17.56 -1.48
N SER A 339 -19.38 18.29 -2.58
CA SER A 339 -18.08 18.64 -3.14
C SER A 339 -17.29 19.49 -2.15
N ALA A 340 -16.07 19.09 -1.83
CA ALA A 340 -15.17 19.83 -0.95
C ALA A 340 -14.70 21.14 -1.60
N GLY A 341 -14.70 21.23 -2.93
CA GLY A 341 -14.29 22.42 -3.68
C GLY A 341 -15.33 23.54 -3.66
N SER A 342 -16.63 23.21 -3.68
CA SER A 342 -17.72 24.19 -3.82
C SER A 342 -18.68 24.25 -2.62
N GLY A 343 -18.73 23.20 -1.79
CA GLY A 343 -19.76 23.02 -0.77
C GLY A 343 -21.15 22.67 -1.33
N LYS A 344 -21.28 22.52 -2.65
CA LYS A 344 -22.52 22.09 -3.33
C LYS A 344 -22.63 20.58 -3.36
N VAL A 345 -23.81 20.08 -3.68
CA VAL A 345 -24.13 18.65 -3.57
C VAL A 345 -24.38 18.02 -4.92
N LEU A 346 -24.03 16.74 -5.04
CA LEU A 346 -24.28 15.93 -6.23
C LEU A 346 -25.80 15.87 -6.48
N ASP A 347 -26.24 16.21 -7.68
CA ASP A 347 -27.63 16.46 -8.01
C ASP A 347 -27.97 15.85 -9.38
N ALA A 348 -29.10 15.14 -9.47
CA ALA A 348 -29.64 14.71 -10.76
C ALA A 348 -30.45 15.86 -11.38
N VAL A 349 -29.99 16.35 -12.54
CA VAL A 349 -30.43 17.61 -13.14
C VAL A 349 -31.95 17.70 -13.20
N GLY A 350 -32.49 18.77 -12.60
CA GLY A 350 -33.91 19.12 -12.69
C GLY A 350 -34.88 18.10 -12.07
N GLN A 351 -34.42 17.28 -11.11
CA GLN A 351 -35.18 16.17 -10.52
C GLN A 351 -35.64 15.11 -11.52
N ALA A 352 -35.05 15.07 -12.72
CA ALA A 352 -35.44 14.11 -13.72
C ALA A 352 -35.04 12.69 -13.29
N THR A 353 -35.87 11.72 -13.68
CA THR A 353 -35.71 10.31 -13.31
C THR A 353 -35.55 9.41 -14.53
N ALA A 354 -35.41 9.97 -15.73
CA ALA A 354 -35.22 9.21 -16.96
C ALA A 354 -33.76 8.73 -17.09
N ASP A 355 -33.57 7.61 -17.79
CA ASP A 355 -32.24 7.15 -18.21
C ASP A 355 -31.55 8.23 -19.05
N GLY A 356 -30.25 8.46 -18.80
CA GLY A 356 -29.47 9.49 -19.46
C GLY A 356 -29.61 10.89 -18.87
N THR A 357 -30.32 11.04 -17.73
CA THR A 357 -30.38 12.32 -17.02
C THR A 357 -28.99 12.65 -16.48
N ALA A 358 -28.42 13.77 -16.92
CA ALA A 358 -27.10 14.22 -16.48
C ALA A 358 -27.06 14.49 -14.96
N VAL A 359 -25.85 14.41 -14.40
CA VAL A 359 -25.58 14.78 -13.01
C VAL A 359 -24.79 16.08 -12.95
N ASP A 360 -25.19 16.97 -12.06
CA ASP A 360 -24.55 18.25 -11.79
C ASP A 360 -24.27 18.42 -10.29
N GLN A 361 -23.77 19.60 -9.92
CA GLN A 361 -23.81 20.07 -8.55
C GLN A 361 -24.83 21.19 -8.39
N TRP A 362 -25.46 21.23 -7.22
CA TRP A 362 -26.41 22.30 -6.89
C TRP A 362 -26.35 22.66 -5.40
N SER A 363 -26.76 23.87 -5.05
CA SER A 363 -26.95 24.31 -3.67
C SER A 363 -27.90 23.35 -2.93
N ALA A 364 -27.52 22.92 -1.74
CA ALA A 364 -28.34 21.97 -0.97
C ALA A 364 -29.75 22.55 -0.71
N ASN A 365 -30.78 21.83 -1.15
CA ASN A 365 -32.18 22.24 -1.06
C ASN A 365 -33.09 21.16 -0.45
N GLY A 366 -32.53 20.00 -0.09
CA GLY A 366 -33.23 18.91 0.60
C GLY A 366 -34.09 18.01 -0.31
N GLN A 367 -34.09 18.24 -1.62
CA GLN A 367 -34.88 17.45 -2.56
C GLN A 367 -34.29 16.05 -2.79
N GLN A 368 -35.11 15.13 -3.31
CA GLN A 368 -34.75 13.71 -3.42
C GLN A 368 -33.67 13.43 -4.49
N ASN A 369 -33.51 14.32 -5.48
CA ASN A 369 -32.46 14.26 -6.50
C ASN A 369 -31.07 14.61 -5.95
N GLN A 370 -30.98 15.15 -4.73
CA GLN A 370 -29.72 15.42 -4.02
C GLN A 370 -29.36 14.34 -2.99
N GLN A 371 -30.16 13.28 -2.94
CA GLN A 371 -30.01 12.17 -2.00
C GLN A 371 -29.60 10.92 -2.78
N TRP A 372 -28.53 10.28 -2.35
CA TRP A 372 -27.93 9.13 -3.03
C TRP A 372 -27.75 7.99 -2.05
N THR A 373 -28.29 6.82 -2.38
CA THR A 373 -28.18 5.61 -1.56
C THR A 373 -26.95 4.82 -1.96
N LEU A 374 -26.06 4.61 -1.00
CA LEU A 374 -24.89 3.77 -1.14
C LEU A 374 -25.27 2.32 -0.86
N HIS A 375 -24.95 1.45 -1.80
CA HIS A 375 -25.10 0.00 -1.69
C HIS A 375 -23.75 -0.67 -1.86
N ARG A 376 -23.15 -1.16 -0.77
CA ARG A 376 -21.85 -1.82 -0.82
C ARG A 376 -21.96 -3.16 -1.54
N THR A 377 -21.09 -3.35 -2.52
CA THR A 377 -21.02 -4.60 -3.33
C THR A 377 -19.78 -5.44 -3.05
N GLY A 378 -18.80 -4.88 -2.33
CA GLY A 378 -17.58 -5.55 -1.84
C GLY A 378 -16.58 -4.50 -1.33
N ASP A 379 -15.80 -4.81 -0.30
CA ASP A 379 -14.78 -3.91 0.29
C ASP A 379 -15.19 -2.42 0.39
N ASN A 380 -14.64 -1.58 -0.49
CA ASN A 380 -14.92 -0.15 -0.62
C ASN A 380 -15.67 0.22 -1.93
N VAL A 381 -16.26 -0.77 -2.60
CA VAL A 381 -16.96 -0.63 -3.88
C VAL A 381 -18.47 -0.55 -3.65
N TYR A 382 -19.09 0.46 -4.25
CA TYR A 382 -20.50 0.78 -4.10
C TYR A 382 -21.17 0.91 -5.46
N THR A 383 -22.43 0.50 -5.50
CA THR A 383 -23.39 1.10 -6.41
C THR A 383 -24.00 2.32 -5.72
N VAL A 384 -24.07 3.45 -6.42
CA VAL A 384 -24.58 4.73 -5.90
C VAL A 384 -25.88 5.04 -6.63
N THR A 385 -27.02 5.00 -5.96
CA THR A 385 -28.33 5.16 -6.61
C THR A 385 -29.05 6.44 -6.17
N GLY A 386 -29.60 7.21 -7.10
CA GLY A 386 -30.42 8.37 -6.77
C GLY A 386 -31.68 7.97 -6.01
N ALA A 387 -31.94 8.57 -4.83
CA ALA A 387 -33.07 8.20 -3.97
C ALA A 387 -34.43 8.50 -4.63
N GLY A 388 -34.52 9.55 -5.45
CA GLY A 388 -35.74 9.88 -6.20
C GLY A 388 -35.96 9.02 -7.46
N SER A 389 -34.89 8.60 -8.14
CA SER A 389 -34.98 7.90 -9.44
C SER A 389 -34.88 6.37 -9.34
N GLY A 390 -34.26 5.85 -8.28
CA GLY A 390 -33.86 4.45 -8.14
C GLY A 390 -32.78 4.00 -9.15
N LYS A 391 -32.16 4.95 -9.86
CA LYS A 391 -31.16 4.71 -10.92
C LYS A 391 -29.74 4.89 -10.42
N CYS A 392 -28.82 4.20 -11.04
CA CYS A 392 -27.40 4.20 -10.71
C CYS A 392 -26.70 5.41 -11.31
N LEU A 393 -25.86 6.08 -10.52
CA LEU A 393 -24.84 6.99 -11.01
C LEU A 393 -23.87 6.19 -11.89
N GLU A 394 -23.69 6.60 -13.13
CA GLU A 394 -22.83 5.89 -14.05
C GLU A 394 -21.95 6.79 -14.90
N THR A 395 -20.98 6.14 -15.52
CA THR A 395 -20.31 6.66 -16.70
C THR A 395 -21.00 6.07 -17.95
N PRO A 396 -21.58 6.91 -18.82
CA PRO A 396 -22.34 6.46 -19.98
C PRO A 396 -21.57 5.48 -20.85
N ASP A 397 -22.25 4.42 -21.31
CA ASP A 397 -21.74 3.41 -22.24
C ASP A 397 -20.41 2.74 -21.82
N GLY A 398 -20.02 2.84 -20.55
CA GLY A 398 -18.73 2.35 -20.06
C GLY A 398 -17.52 3.11 -20.62
N SER A 399 -17.69 4.37 -21.00
CA SER A 399 -16.60 5.22 -21.51
C SER A 399 -15.41 5.27 -20.54
N THR A 400 -14.20 5.20 -21.08
CA THR A 400 -12.95 5.43 -20.33
C THR A 400 -12.33 6.80 -20.62
N ALA A 401 -13.03 7.67 -21.36
CA ALA A 401 -12.50 8.97 -21.76
C ALA A 401 -12.66 10.01 -20.64
N THR A 402 -11.57 10.71 -20.33
CA THR A 402 -11.56 11.93 -19.52
C THR A 402 -12.51 12.97 -20.10
N GLY A 403 -13.30 13.60 -19.23
CA GLY A 403 -14.32 14.59 -19.62
C GLY A 403 -15.68 14.00 -20.01
N THR A 404 -15.87 12.69 -19.86
CA THR A 404 -17.20 12.08 -20.05
C THR A 404 -18.09 12.50 -18.88
N ARG A 405 -19.22 13.16 -19.19
CA ARG A 405 -20.22 13.59 -18.21
C ARG A 405 -20.90 12.37 -17.59
N LEU A 406 -21.12 12.41 -16.28
CA LEU A 406 -21.86 11.38 -15.58
C LEU A 406 -23.37 11.59 -15.73
N ASP A 407 -24.11 10.50 -15.69
CA ASP A 407 -25.56 10.48 -15.74
C ASP A 407 -26.14 9.45 -14.75
N ILE A 408 -27.47 9.35 -14.73
CA ILE A 408 -28.18 8.26 -14.08
C ILE A 408 -28.77 7.31 -15.10
N TRP A 409 -28.68 6.02 -14.81
CA TRP A 409 -29.19 4.96 -15.67
C TRP A 409 -29.76 3.78 -14.87
N THR A 410 -30.65 3.04 -15.51
CA THR A 410 -31.16 1.77 -14.99
C THR A 410 -30.01 0.86 -14.54
N CYS A 411 -30.05 0.44 -13.28
CA CYS A 411 -28.99 -0.38 -12.71
C CYS A 411 -28.90 -1.74 -13.40
N ASN A 412 -27.74 -2.04 -13.99
CA ASN A 412 -27.47 -3.25 -14.77
C ASN A 412 -26.29 -4.09 -14.21
N GLY A 413 -25.61 -3.59 -13.17
CA GLY A 413 -24.51 -4.30 -12.50
C GLY A 413 -23.15 -4.20 -13.20
N GLY A 414 -23.05 -3.44 -14.29
CA GLY A 414 -21.82 -3.15 -15.01
C GLY A 414 -20.79 -2.43 -14.14
N SER A 415 -19.51 -2.59 -14.47
CA SER A 415 -18.41 -1.92 -13.75
C SER A 415 -18.46 -0.40 -13.85
N ASN A 416 -19.13 0.15 -14.87
CA ASN A 416 -19.30 1.58 -15.10
C ASN A 416 -20.32 2.22 -14.14
N GLN A 417 -21.09 1.39 -13.42
CA GLN A 417 -22.04 1.77 -12.38
C GLN A 417 -21.51 1.46 -10.96
N LYS A 418 -20.24 1.09 -10.86
CA LYS A 418 -19.58 0.76 -9.60
C LYS A 418 -18.47 1.77 -9.32
N TRP A 419 -18.44 2.22 -8.08
CA TRP A 419 -17.55 3.26 -7.60
C TRP A 419 -16.79 2.79 -6.37
N ALA A 420 -15.46 2.76 -6.45
CA ALA A 420 -14.63 2.58 -5.28
C ALA A 420 -14.54 3.92 -4.54
N LEU A 421 -15.08 3.99 -3.33
CA LEU A 421 -14.97 5.16 -2.48
C LEU A 421 -13.64 5.06 -1.74
N GLN A 422 -12.70 5.93 -2.08
CA GLN A 422 -11.39 6.02 -1.46
C GLN A 422 -11.31 7.29 -0.63
N ALA A 423 -10.89 7.16 0.62
CA ALA A 423 -10.79 8.31 1.51
C ALA A 423 -9.51 9.13 1.18
N THR A 424 -9.64 10.44 0.95
CA THR A 424 -8.55 11.45 0.90
C THR A 424 -8.40 12.34 2.18
N GLY A 425 -7.27 12.27 2.91
CA GLY A 425 -6.94 13.19 4.03
C GLY A 425 -6.37 12.53 5.31
N ASP A 426 -6.17 13.33 6.38
CA ASP A 426 -5.75 12.85 7.72
C ASP A 426 -6.97 12.32 8.49
N TYR A 427 -7.05 10.99 8.65
CA TYR A 427 -8.22 10.29 9.18
C TYR A 427 -8.13 9.95 10.66
N THR A 428 -8.02 10.98 11.50
CA THR A 428 -8.20 10.83 12.95
C THR A 428 -9.68 11.01 13.32
N SER A 429 -10.45 9.91 13.25
CA SER A 429 -11.76 9.71 13.89
C SER A 429 -12.86 10.79 13.74
N GLY A 430 -13.94 10.47 13.02
CA GLY A 430 -15.24 11.16 13.11
C GLY A 430 -15.77 11.66 11.77
N SER A 431 -17.09 11.58 11.59
CA SER A 431 -17.85 11.98 10.40
C SER A 431 -17.36 13.30 9.79
N GLY A 432 -16.76 13.22 8.61
CA GLY A 432 -16.15 14.36 7.92
C GLY A 432 -15.12 14.00 6.85
N ALA A 433 -14.83 12.71 6.69
CA ALA A 433 -13.91 12.21 5.66
C ALA A 433 -14.33 12.64 4.25
N GLY A 434 -13.39 13.21 3.49
CA GLY A 434 -13.52 13.39 2.05
C GLY A 434 -13.26 12.08 1.31
N TYR A 435 -14.02 11.80 0.26
CA TYR A 435 -13.88 10.61 -0.56
C TYR A 435 -13.74 11.00 -2.02
N VAL A 436 -12.84 10.34 -2.74
CA VAL A 436 -12.90 10.30 -4.19
C VAL A 436 -13.73 9.08 -4.61
N LEU A 437 -14.59 9.26 -5.60
CA LEU A 437 -15.36 8.17 -6.21
C LEU A 437 -14.63 7.74 -7.48
N VAL A 438 -13.99 6.57 -7.44
CA VAL A 438 -13.24 6.00 -8.57
C VAL A 438 -14.13 5.07 -9.37
N ASN A 439 -14.35 5.34 -10.66
CA ASN A 439 -15.12 4.45 -11.51
C ASN A 439 -14.33 3.16 -11.81
N LEU A 440 -14.95 1.99 -11.64
CA LEU A 440 -14.27 0.71 -11.82
C LEU A 440 -13.98 0.33 -13.28
N THR A 441 -14.58 1.01 -14.27
CA THR A 441 -14.28 0.76 -15.69
C THR A 441 -13.10 1.59 -16.16
N SER A 442 -13.01 2.86 -15.74
CA SER A 442 -12.04 3.81 -16.26
C SER A 442 -10.89 4.13 -15.31
N GLY A 443 -11.07 3.94 -14.00
CA GLY A 443 -10.14 4.44 -12.97
C GLY A 443 -10.18 5.95 -12.74
N LEU A 444 -11.09 6.66 -13.42
CA LEU A 444 -11.24 8.10 -13.30
C LEU A 444 -12.16 8.48 -12.14
N LEU A 445 -12.01 9.71 -11.65
CA LEU A 445 -12.72 10.23 -10.49
C LEU A 445 -13.97 11.00 -10.92
N ALA A 446 -15.05 10.93 -10.13
CA ALA A 446 -16.15 11.89 -10.24
C ALA A 446 -15.64 13.31 -9.92
N ASP A 447 -15.75 14.21 -10.90
CA ASP A 447 -15.13 15.53 -10.94
C ASP A 447 -16.16 16.60 -11.31
N VAL A 448 -16.22 17.70 -10.54
CA VAL A 448 -16.99 18.89 -10.95
C VAL A 448 -16.24 19.65 -12.04
N VAL A 449 -16.83 19.71 -13.23
CA VAL A 449 -16.22 20.30 -14.45
C VAL A 449 -15.54 21.64 -14.15
N SER A 450 -14.27 21.73 -14.53
CA SER A 450 -13.43 22.94 -14.39
C SER A 450 -13.34 23.48 -12.95
N ALA A 451 -13.51 22.62 -11.93
CA ALA A 451 -13.58 23.01 -10.53
C ALA A 451 -14.58 24.14 -10.24
N SER A 452 -15.67 24.19 -11.01
CA SER A 452 -16.68 25.23 -10.89
C SER A 452 -17.33 25.24 -9.50
N THR A 453 -17.71 26.44 -9.04
CA THR A 453 -18.48 26.64 -7.81
C THR A 453 -19.90 27.15 -8.09
N ALA A 454 -20.35 27.10 -9.34
CA ALA A 454 -21.70 27.50 -9.74
C ALA A 454 -22.72 26.35 -9.60
N ASP A 455 -23.98 26.70 -9.38
CA ASP A 455 -25.10 25.77 -9.54
C ASP A 455 -25.23 25.37 -11.01
N GLY A 456 -25.56 24.11 -11.27
CA GLY A 456 -25.71 23.57 -12.63
C GLY A 456 -24.39 23.19 -13.30
N ALA A 457 -23.25 23.30 -12.59
CA ALA A 457 -22.00 22.78 -13.11
C ALA A 457 -22.05 21.25 -13.14
N LEU A 458 -21.88 20.68 -14.32
CA LEU A 458 -21.97 19.23 -14.54
C LEU A 458 -20.86 18.49 -13.80
N VAL A 459 -21.11 17.21 -13.54
CA VAL A 459 -20.10 16.26 -13.04
C VAL A 459 -19.65 15.37 -14.19
N GLU A 460 -18.35 15.18 -14.31
CA GLU A 460 -17.69 14.34 -15.31
C GLU A 460 -16.75 13.32 -14.63
N GLN A 461 -16.14 12.44 -15.42
CA GLN A 461 -15.00 11.67 -14.96
C GLN A 461 -13.68 12.33 -15.38
N TRP A 462 -12.73 12.45 -14.46
CA TRP A 462 -11.42 13.07 -14.74
C TRP A 462 -10.27 12.35 -14.03
N SER A 463 -9.05 12.52 -14.56
CA SER A 463 -7.83 11.99 -13.94
C SER A 463 -7.61 12.64 -12.57
N ALA A 464 -7.05 11.91 -11.61
CA ALA A 464 -6.80 12.47 -10.28
C ALA A 464 -5.91 13.72 -10.35
N THR A 465 -6.41 14.84 -9.80
CA THR A 465 -5.69 16.12 -9.71
C THR A 465 -5.34 16.49 -8.27
N GLY A 466 -5.98 15.83 -7.28
CA GLY A 466 -5.89 16.21 -5.87
C GLY A 466 -6.72 17.45 -5.50
N GLY A 467 -7.48 18.01 -6.46
CA GLY A 467 -8.34 19.16 -6.24
C GLY A 467 -9.61 18.82 -5.45
N GLY A 468 -10.11 19.78 -4.67
CA GLY A 468 -11.33 19.61 -3.88
C GLY A 468 -12.60 19.35 -4.71
N ASN A 469 -12.58 19.64 -6.02
CA ASN A 469 -13.64 19.34 -6.97
C ASN A 469 -13.80 17.83 -7.27
N GLN A 470 -12.82 17.00 -6.86
CA GLN A 470 -12.87 15.53 -6.96
C GLN A 470 -13.19 14.85 -5.61
N THR A 471 -13.23 15.64 -4.54
CA THR A 471 -13.39 15.15 -3.17
C THR A 471 -14.82 15.42 -2.70
N TRP A 472 -15.47 14.40 -2.16
CA TRP A 472 -16.85 14.41 -1.74
C TRP A 472 -16.98 14.02 -0.27
N THR A 473 -17.60 14.85 0.56
CA THR A 473 -17.96 14.45 1.92
C THR A 473 -19.35 13.83 1.93
N LEU A 474 -19.54 12.83 2.79
CA LEU A 474 -20.81 12.12 2.93
C LEU A 474 -21.53 12.64 4.17
N GLY A 475 -22.67 13.29 3.97
CA GLY A 475 -23.49 13.89 5.02
C GLY A 475 -24.93 13.41 5.05
#